data_AF-A0A2M7SX11-F1
#
_entry.id   AF-A0A2M7SX11-F1
#
_cell.length_a   1.000
_cell.length_b   1.000
_cell.length_c   1.000
_cell.angle_alpha   90.00
_cell.angle_beta   90.00
_cell.angle_gamma   90.00
#
_symmetry.space_group_name_H-M   'P 1'
#
loop_
_entity.id
_entity.type
_entity.pdbx_description
1 polymer ?
#
loop_
_entity_poly.entity_id
_entity_poly.type
_entity_poly.pdbx_seq_one_letter_code
_entity_poly.pdbx_strand_id
1 'polypeptide(L)'
;FWTLNWLSKKKIYFWGRNFIVTAIFYIASIYPLFYSDIIGHPQNQIWGLDKLVVGTIIGTFVTLLAVITYPAVKKINQGKPIFPFQKVITPIILLLITSVLFYYITR
;
A
#
# COMPACT_ATOMS: atom_id res chain seq x y z
N PHE A 1 -4.14 1.88 -10.38
CA PHE A 1 -5.42 1.40 -10.95
C PHE A 1 -5.35 1.15 -12.46
N TRP A 2 -4.34 0.42 -12.93
CA TRP A 2 -4.25 0.07 -14.36
C TRP A 2 -5.37 -0.90 -14.76
N THR A 3 -5.63 -1.93 -13.95
CA THR A 3 -6.69 -2.93 -14.19
C THR A 3 -8.09 -2.30 -14.23
N LEU A 4 -8.40 -1.36 -13.33
CA LEU A 4 -9.67 -0.63 -13.38
C LEU A 4 -9.80 0.25 -14.63
N ASN A 5 -8.71 0.87 -15.07
CA ASN A 5 -8.69 1.66 -16.30
C ASN A 5 -8.86 0.75 -17.52
N TRP A 6 -8.21 -0.42 -17.54
CA TRP A 6 -8.36 -1.43 -18.58
C TRP A 6 -9.79 -1.99 -18.65
N LEU A 7 -10.40 -2.33 -17.51
CA LEU A 7 -11.80 -2.75 -17.43
C LEU A 7 -12.76 -1.65 -17.92
N SER A 8 -12.46 -0.39 -17.57
CA SER A 8 -13.22 0.76 -18.06
C SER A 8 -13.11 0.92 -19.57
N LYS A 9 -11.93 0.71 -20.16
CA LYS A 9 -11.75 0.71 -21.63
C LYS A 9 -12.55 -0.41 -22.31
N LYS A 10 -12.78 -1.53 -21.62
CA LYS A 10 -13.62 -2.65 -22.08
C LYS A 10 -15.11 -2.46 -21.79
N LYS A 11 -15.52 -1.30 -21.26
CA LYS A 11 -16.89 -0.99 -20.84
C LYS A 11 -17.48 -1.95 -19.79
N ILE A 12 -16.62 -2.55 -18.97
CA ILE A 12 -17.05 -3.45 -17.89
C ILE A 12 -17.27 -2.59 -16.63
N TYR A 13 -18.54 -2.36 -16.30
CA TYR A 13 -18.97 -1.57 -15.14
C TYR A 13 -19.97 -2.37 -14.32
N PHE A 14 -19.72 -2.49 -13.01
CA PHE A 14 -20.66 -3.04 -12.04
C PHE A 14 -20.35 -2.44 -10.66
N TRP A 15 -21.35 -2.41 -9.78
CA TRP A 15 -21.31 -1.65 -8.52
C TRP A 15 -20.14 -2.03 -7.60
N GLY A 16 -19.81 -3.32 -7.50
CA GLY A 16 -18.71 -3.82 -6.67
C GLY A 16 -17.32 -3.84 -7.34
N ARG A 17 -17.16 -3.35 -8.58
CA ARG A 17 -15.96 -3.62 -9.39
C ARG A 17 -14.66 -3.21 -8.73
N ASN A 18 -14.62 -1.99 -8.21
CA ASN A 18 -13.39 -1.46 -7.62
C ASN A 18 -12.99 -2.23 -6.36
N PHE A 19 -13.99 -2.63 -5.55
CA PHE A 19 -13.78 -3.44 -4.37
C PHE A 19 -13.29 -4.84 -4.72
N ILE A 20 -13.97 -5.54 -5.63
CA ILE A 20 -13.60 -6.91 -6.05
C ILE A 20 -12.19 -6.93 -6.64
N VAL A 21 -11.86 -6.01 -7.54
CA VAL A 21 -10.52 -5.96 -8.14
C VAL A 21 -9.46 -5.73 -7.06
N THR A 22 -9.71 -4.80 -6.13
CA THR A 22 -8.76 -4.54 -5.03
C THR A 22 -8.60 -5.78 -4.14
N ALA A 23 -9.70 -6.45 -3.78
CA ALA A 23 -9.69 -7.67 -2.99
C ALA A 23 -8.93 -8.80 -3.70
N ILE A 24 -9.14 -9.00 -5.01
CA ILE A 24 -8.40 -9.98 -5.81
C ILE A 24 -6.90 -9.71 -5.77
N PHE A 25 -6.47 -8.46 -5.93
CA PHE A 25 -5.04 -8.13 -5.84
C PHE A 25 -4.49 -8.37 -4.43
N TYR A 26 -5.26 -8.06 -3.39
CA TYR A 26 -4.83 -8.30 -2.01
C TYR A 26 -4.68 -9.79 -1.72
N ILE A 27 -5.67 -10.61 -2.13
CA ILE A 27 -5.62 -12.06 -2.02
C ILE A 27 -4.47 -12.62 -2.86
N ALA A 28 -4.29 -12.17 -4.10
CA ALA A 28 -3.20 -12.64 -4.97
C ALA A 28 -1.81 -12.35 -4.39
N SER A 29 -1.65 -11.26 -3.63
CA SER A 29 -0.40 -10.94 -2.93
C SER A 29 -0.19 -11.77 -1.66
N ILE A 30 -1.24 -12.05 -0.89
CA ILE A 30 -1.15 -12.71 0.42
C ILE A 30 -1.24 -14.23 0.32
N TYR A 31 -2.08 -14.75 -0.58
CA TYR A 31 -2.37 -16.18 -0.68
C TYR A 31 -1.13 -17.05 -0.94
N PRO A 32 -0.20 -16.71 -1.85
CA PRO A 32 1.02 -17.49 -2.04
C PRO A 32 1.91 -17.52 -0.79
N LEU A 33 1.96 -16.42 -0.04
CA LEU A 33 2.73 -16.30 1.20
C LEU A 33 2.12 -17.16 2.32
N PHE A 34 0.79 -17.24 2.36
CA PHE A 34 0.08 -18.14 3.26
C PHE A 34 0.29 -19.61 2.88
N TYR A 35 0.15 -19.96 1.60
CA TYR A 35 0.36 -21.31 1.11
C TYR A 35 1.80 -21.83 1.29
N SER A 36 2.77 -20.91 1.33
CA SER A 36 4.20 -21.24 1.54
C SER A 36 4.58 -21.33 3.03
N ASP A 37 3.61 -21.31 3.95
CA ASP A 37 3.80 -21.30 5.42
C ASP A 37 4.73 -20.16 5.93
N ILE A 38 4.89 -19.08 5.16
CA ILE A 38 5.67 -17.91 5.57
C ILE A 38 4.85 -17.03 6.52
N ILE A 39 3.56 -16.87 6.22
CA ILE A 39 2.61 -16.18 7.09
C ILE A 39 2.11 -17.16 8.14
N GLY A 40 2.27 -16.81 9.42
CA GLY A 40 1.89 -17.64 10.56
C GLY A 40 3.04 -18.45 11.16
N HIS A 41 4.24 -18.38 10.59
CA HIS A 41 5.40 -19.06 11.15
C HIS A 41 5.76 -18.49 12.54
N PRO A 42 6.03 -19.32 13.58
CA PRO A 42 6.28 -18.86 14.95
C PRO A 42 7.44 -17.87 15.07
N GLN A 43 8.45 -18.00 14.20
CA GLN A 43 9.62 -17.10 14.16
C GLN A 43 9.34 -15.77 13.42
N ASN A 44 8.20 -15.67 12.74
CA ASN A 44 7.79 -14.50 11.97
C ASN A 44 6.67 -13.72 12.67
N GLN A 45 6.81 -13.51 13.98
CA GLN A 45 5.86 -12.75 14.78
C GLN A 45 6.47 -11.45 15.37
N ILE A 46 5.67 -10.39 15.40
CA ILE A 46 5.88 -9.16 16.17
C ILE A 46 4.63 -8.98 17.05
N TRP A 47 4.81 -8.85 18.36
CA TRP A 47 3.72 -8.65 19.32
C TRP A 47 2.60 -9.72 19.27
N GLY A 48 2.96 -10.97 18.95
CA GLY A 48 2.00 -12.08 18.80
C GLY A 48 1.19 -12.07 17.50
N LEU A 49 1.47 -11.14 16.58
CA LEU A 49 0.91 -11.07 15.23
C LEU A 49 1.99 -11.35 14.19
N ASP A 50 1.60 -11.87 13.02
CA ASP A 50 2.53 -12.12 11.92
C ASP A 50 3.15 -10.80 11.39
N LYS A 51 4.47 -10.76 11.21
CA LYS A 51 5.20 -9.54 10.79
C LYS A 51 4.74 -9.02 9.44
N LEU A 52 4.42 -9.92 8.50
CA LEU A 52 4.00 -9.53 7.15
C LEU A 52 2.59 -8.94 7.18
N VAL A 53 1.71 -9.47 8.02
CA VAL A 53 0.36 -8.92 8.20
C VAL A 53 0.44 -7.50 8.78
N VAL A 54 1.18 -7.32 9.88
CA VAL A 54 1.38 -6.00 10.50
C VAL A 54 2.02 -5.02 9.51
N GLY A 55 3.10 -5.44 8.84
CA GLY A 55 3.78 -4.62 7.83
C GLY A 55 2.89 -4.23 6.66
N THR A 56 2.04 -5.15 6.17
CA THR A 56 1.11 -4.89 5.07
C THR A 56 0.03 -3.88 5.47
N ILE A 57 -0.54 -4.02 6.67
CA ILE A 57 -1.55 -3.07 7.19
C ILE A 57 -0.94 -1.67 7.29
N ILE A 58 0.21 -1.56 7.96
CA ILE A 58 0.86 -0.28 8.20
C ILE A 58 1.35 0.35 6.89
N GLY A 59 1.98 -0.43 6.02
CA GLY A 59 2.41 0.02 4.70
C GLY A 59 1.24 0.52 3.84
N THR A 60 0.07 -0.12 3.94
CA THR A 60 -1.15 0.34 3.27
C THR A 60 -1.58 1.71 3.80
N PHE A 61 -1.64 1.90 5.12
CA PHE A 61 -2.00 3.19 5.72
C PHE A 61 -1.02 4.31 5.35
N VAL A 62 0.29 4.06 5.43
CA VAL A 62 1.33 5.03 5.07
C VAL A 62 1.24 5.42 3.60
N THR A 63 1.03 4.44 2.72
CA THR A 63 0.86 4.68 1.29
C THR A 63 -0.40 5.51 1.00
N LEU A 64 -1.53 5.20 1.65
CA LEU A 64 -2.77 5.96 1.51
C LEU A 64 -2.58 7.41 1.96
N LEU A 65 -1.92 7.62 3.09
CA LEU A 65 -1.60 8.96 3.61
C LEU A 65 -0.73 9.73 2.60
N ALA A 66 0.29 9.10 2.03
CA ALA A 66 1.14 9.70 1.00
C ALA A 66 0.35 10.13 -0.25
N VAL A 67 -0.62 9.32 -0.67
CA VAL A 67 -1.46 9.60 -1.85
C VAL A 67 -2.46 10.73 -1.57
N ILE A 68 -3.08 10.75 -0.39
CA ILE A 68 -4.08 11.77 0.00
C ILE A 68 -3.44 13.13 0.25
N THR A 69 -2.21 13.16 0.78
CA THR A 69 -1.48 14.41 1.03
C THR A 69 -0.97 15.08 -0.25
N TYR A 70 -0.68 14.32 -1.30
CA TYR A 70 -0.21 14.86 -2.59
C TYR A 70 -1.06 16.03 -3.16
N PRO A 71 -2.40 15.90 -3.32
CA PRO A 71 -3.22 17.02 -3.80
C PRO A 71 -3.25 18.22 -2.84
N ALA A 72 -3.19 17.98 -1.52
CA ALA A 72 -3.14 19.06 -0.53
C ALA A 72 -1.85 19.90 -0.67
N VAL A 73 -0.70 19.22 -0.80
CA VAL A 73 0.59 19.88 -1.02
C VAL A 73 0.62 20.65 -2.33
N LYS A 74 0.08 20.05 -3.41
CA LYS A 74 -0.05 20.71 -4.71
C LYS A 74 -0.92 21.97 -4.63
N LYS A 75 -2.00 21.96 -3.84
CA LYS A 75 -2.88 23.13 -3.64
C LYS A 75 -2.13 24.29 -2.99
N ILE A 76 -1.30 24.00 -1.99
CA ILE A 76 -0.48 24.99 -1.29
C ILE A 76 0.61 25.55 -2.23
N ASN A 77 1.19 24.70 -3.08
CA ASN A 77 2.24 25.08 -4.03
C ASN A 77 1.69 25.53 -5.40
N GLN A 78 0.68 26.41 -5.42
CA GLN A 78 0.12 27.02 -6.65
C GLN A 78 -0.30 26.02 -7.74
N GLY A 79 -0.78 24.84 -7.35
CA GLY A 79 -1.16 23.81 -8.31
C GLY A 79 0.01 23.08 -8.96
N LYS A 80 1.24 23.20 -8.45
CA LYS A 80 2.44 22.54 -8.98
C LYS A 80 3.03 21.56 -7.96
N PRO A 81 3.59 20.41 -8.40
CA PRO A 81 4.43 19.59 -7.54
C PRO A 81 5.63 20.42 -7.01
N ILE A 82 6.07 20.15 -5.78
CA ILE A 82 7.24 20.83 -5.19
C ILE A 82 8.53 20.43 -5.92
N PHE A 83 8.61 19.17 -6.34
CA PHE A 83 9.76 18.61 -7.05
C PHE A 83 9.32 17.52 -8.05
N PRO A 84 10.16 17.17 -9.04
CA PRO A 84 9.86 16.13 -10.01
C PRO A 84 9.55 14.78 -9.33
N PHE A 85 8.55 14.05 -9.84
CA PHE A 85 8.13 12.74 -9.31
C PHE A 85 7.66 12.72 -7.85
N GLN A 86 7.29 13.86 -7.25
CA GLN A 86 6.78 13.92 -5.87
C GLN A 86 5.71 12.85 -5.56
N LYS A 87 4.76 12.59 -6.47
CA LYS A 87 3.70 11.58 -6.28
C LYS A 87 4.24 10.15 -6.08
N VAL A 88 5.43 9.85 -6.59
CA VAL A 88 6.08 8.53 -6.52
C VAL A 88 7.08 8.51 -5.36
N ILE A 89 7.87 9.57 -5.22
CA ILE A 89 8.93 9.67 -4.21
C ILE A 89 8.34 9.76 -2.80
N THR A 90 7.23 10.49 -2.61
CA THR A 90 6.64 10.68 -1.27
C THR A 90 6.21 9.34 -0.61
N PRO A 91 5.46 8.44 -1.28
CA PRO A 91 5.19 7.11 -0.74
C PRO A 91 6.46 6.31 -0.40
N ILE A 92 7.47 6.34 -1.28
CA ILE A 92 8.72 5.57 -1.08
C ILE A 92 9.47 6.06 0.16
N ILE A 93 9.66 7.38 0.29
CA ILE A 93 10.35 7.96 1.44
C ILE A 93 9.59 7.68 2.73
N LEU A 94 8.27 7.83 2.74
CA LEU A 94 7.47 7.55 3.93
C LEU A 94 7.54 6.09 4.35
N LEU A 95 7.45 5.15 3.40
CA LEU A 95 7.61 3.72 3.68
C LEU A 95 9.01 3.40 4.21
N LEU A 96 10.06 4.02 3.66
CA LEU A 96 11.43 3.84 4.14
C LEU A 96 11.57 4.34 5.58
N ILE A 97 11.07 5.55 5.88
CA ILE A 97 11.07 6.09 7.24
C ILE A 97 10.31 5.15 8.18
N THR A 98 9.10 4.71 7.81
CA THR A 98 8.33 3.76 8.62
C THR A 98 9.08 2.46 8.83
N SER A 99 9.75 1.91 7.81
CA SER A 99 10.55 0.69 7.93
C SER A 99 11.71 0.86 8.91
N VAL A 100 12.41 2.00 8.87
CA VAL A 100 13.50 2.31 9.81
C VAL A 100 12.96 2.46 11.23
N LEU A 101 11.84 3.16 11.42
CA LEU A 101 11.18 3.27 12.72
C LEU A 101 10.78 1.89 13.27
N PHE A 102 10.17 1.05 12.43
CA PHE A 102 9.79 -0.31 12.82
C PHE A 102 11.01 -1.16 13.19
N TYR A 103 12.12 -1.04 12.48
CA TYR A 103 13.36 -1.74 12.82
C TYR A 103 13.84 -1.39 14.23
N TYR A 104 13.78 -0.13 14.63
CA TYR A 104 14.18 0.28 15.98
C TYR A 104 13.16 -0.08 17.07
N ILE A 105 11.87 -0.14 16.75
CA ILE A 105 10.81 -0.50 17.72
C ILE A 105 10.77 -2.02 17.97
N THR A 106 11.13 -2.83 16.97
CA THR A 106 11.00 -4.29 17.01
C THR A 106 12.30 -5.04 17.31
N ARG A 107 13.41 -4.31 17.40
CA ARG A 107 14.73 -4.81 17.81
C ARG A 107 14.94 -4.59 19.30
#